data_AF-A0A9Q0N952-F1
#
_entry.id   AF-A0A9Q0N952-F1
#
_cell.length_a   1.000
_cell.length_b   1.000
_cell.length_c   1.000
_cell.angle_alpha   90.00
_cell.angle_beta   90.00
_cell.angle_gamma   90.00
#
_symmetry.space_group_name_H-M   'P 1'
#
loop_
_entity.id
_entity.type
_entity.pdbx_description
1 polymer ?
#
loop_
_entity_poly.entity_id
_entity_poly.type
_entity_poly.pdbx_seq_one_letter_code
_entity_poly.pdbx_strand_id
1 'polypeptide(L)'
;MQAKKRYILVFVSCAFLAYCYFGGYRLKTLSKVIRSPSDLPSFIDAIHHHKDGAFESGDDTISSKNVPVFNRNKKQSCRMENCFDFTKCYEDFLIYVYPPEPLNSLGAAPPISHNYQKILSAITESRYYTSDPTKACLFVLGIDTLDRDSLSEDYVRNVPQRLQRLPYWNNGRNHVIFNLYSGTWPDYAENSLGFDTGEAILAKASMSVQQIRPDFDISIPLFHKQHPLRAGNTGFVTSNNFPADKTYLLAFKGKRYAKVLGNKRKQ
;
A
#
# COMPACT_ATOMS: atom_id res chain seq x y z
N MET A 1 60.49 2.90 -50.50
CA MET A 1 59.34 2.00 -50.17
C MET A 1 58.76 2.24 -48.76
N GLN A 2 58.66 3.49 -48.27
CA GLN A 2 58.20 3.77 -46.88
C GLN A 2 56.81 4.42 -46.76
N ALA A 3 56.24 4.96 -47.84
CA ALA A 3 54.92 5.59 -47.81
C ALA A 3 53.78 4.56 -47.74
N LYS A 4 53.84 3.49 -48.54
CA LYS A 4 52.78 2.47 -48.63
C LYS A 4 52.49 1.76 -47.29
N LYS A 5 53.51 1.55 -46.45
CA LYS A 5 53.35 0.93 -45.12
C LYS A 5 52.64 1.84 -44.10
N ARG A 6 52.78 3.17 -44.22
CA ARG A 6 52.15 4.13 -43.30
C ARG A 6 50.65 4.25 -43.55
N TYR A 7 50.22 4.24 -44.82
CA TYR A 7 48.80 4.30 -45.16
C TYR A 7 48.02 3.03 -44.78
N ILE A 8 48.66 1.86 -44.85
CA ILE A 8 48.03 0.60 -44.43
C ILE A 8 47.72 0.62 -42.92
N LEU A 9 48.65 1.11 -42.11
CA LEU A 9 48.46 1.15 -40.65
C LEU A 9 47.34 2.13 -40.25
N VAL A 10 47.26 3.28 -40.92
CA VAL A 10 46.16 4.24 -40.74
C VAL A 10 44.83 3.61 -41.15
N PHE A 11 44.77 2.93 -42.28
CA PHE A 11 43.53 2.30 -42.75
C PHE A 11 43.04 1.20 -41.80
N VAL A 12 43.94 0.37 -41.27
CA VAL A 12 43.61 -0.67 -40.27
C VAL A 12 43.13 -0.04 -38.96
N SER A 13 43.74 1.06 -38.51
CA SER A 13 43.29 1.77 -37.31
C SER A 13 41.90 2.39 -37.47
N CYS A 14 41.61 3.01 -38.62
CA CYS A 14 40.28 3.57 -38.91
C CYS A 14 39.21 2.49 -39.01
N ALA A 15 39.52 1.34 -39.64
CA ALA A 15 38.62 0.21 -39.73
C ALA A 15 38.33 -0.41 -38.35
N PHE A 16 39.34 -0.51 -37.48
CA PHE A 16 39.17 -1.00 -36.11
C PHE A 16 38.32 -0.06 -35.25
N LEU A 17 38.53 1.25 -35.36
CA LEU A 17 37.71 2.25 -34.66
C LEU A 17 36.26 2.26 -35.16
N ALA A 18 36.04 2.13 -36.47
CA ALA A 18 34.70 1.98 -37.03
C ALA A 18 34.03 0.70 -36.53
N TYR A 19 34.75 -0.43 -36.51
CA TYR A 19 34.23 -1.69 -35.97
C TYR A 19 33.88 -1.58 -34.48
N CYS A 20 34.70 -0.92 -33.66
CA CYS A 20 34.40 -0.69 -32.25
C CYS A 20 33.22 0.26 -32.06
N TYR A 21 33.09 1.30 -32.88
CA TYR A 21 32.00 2.26 -32.84
C TYR A 21 30.66 1.63 -33.24
N PHE A 22 30.62 0.88 -34.35
CA PHE A 22 29.40 0.22 -34.84
C PHE A 22 29.09 -1.10 -34.11
N GLY A 23 30.11 -1.85 -33.67
CA GLY A 23 29.97 -3.11 -32.93
C GLY A 23 29.70 -2.94 -31.42
N GLY A 24 30.24 -1.87 -30.81
CA GLY A 24 30.02 -1.55 -29.40
C GLY A 24 28.56 -1.21 -29.06
N TYR A 25 27.80 -0.71 -30.03
CA TYR A 25 26.35 -0.47 -29.87
C TYR A 25 25.52 -1.76 -29.79
N ARG A 26 26.01 -2.87 -30.36
CA ARG A 26 25.32 -4.19 -30.35
C ARG A 26 25.58 -4.99 -29.07
N LEU A 27 26.68 -4.72 -28.34
CA LEU A 27 26.99 -5.39 -27.07
C LEU A 27 26.28 -4.76 -25.85
N LYS A 28 25.80 -3.51 -25.95
CA LYS A 28 24.90 -2.93 -24.94
C LYS A 28 23.44 -3.35 -25.08
N THR A 29 23.10 -4.13 -26.12
CA THR A 29 21.74 -4.62 -26.37
C THR A 29 21.52 -6.08 -25.97
N LEU A 30 22.51 -6.76 -25.38
CA LEU A 30 22.31 -8.09 -24.81
C LEU A 30 22.00 -7.98 -23.30
N SER A 31 20.81 -8.48 -22.96
CA SER A 31 20.36 -8.78 -21.59
C SER A 31 19.89 -7.60 -20.73
N LYS A 32 19.01 -6.75 -21.27
CA LYS A 32 17.91 -6.26 -20.42
C LYS A 32 16.91 -7.42 -20.32
N VAL A 33 17.11 -8.29 -19.33
CA VAL A 33 16.06 -9.23 -18.90
C VAL A 33 14.93 -8.35 -18.38
N ILE A 34 13.96 -8.07 -19.25
CA ILE A 34 12.69 -7.47 -18.83
C ILE A 34 11.98 -8.59 -18.07
N ARG A 35 12.24 -8.69 -16.76
CA ARG A 35 11.38 -9.46 -15.87
C ARG A 35 10.01 -8.80 -15.93
N SER A 36 9.01 -9.56 -16.32
CA SER A 36 7.63 -9.12 -16.17
C SER A 36 7.39 -8.87 -14.68
N PRO A 37 6.68 -7.81 -14.27
CA PRO A 37 6.31 -7.59 -12.86
C PRO A 37 5.62 -8.81 -12.23
N SER A 38 5.00 -9.68 -13.03
CA SER A 38 4.40 -10.95 -12.61
C SER A 38 5.40 -12.01 -12.12
N ASP A 39 6.69 -11.88 -12.44
CA ASP A 39 7.72 -12.86 -12.10
C ASP A 39 8.46 -12.52 -10.80
N LEU A 40 8.10 -11.42 -10.15
CA LEU A 40 8.64 -11.04 -8.85
C LEU A 40 7.84 -11.74 -7.75
N PRO A 41 8.48 -12.51 -6.85
CA PRO A 41 7.77 -13.11 -5.73
C PRO A 41 7.14 -12.02 -4.88
N SER A 42 5.84 -12.15 -4.62
CA SER A 42 5.16 -11.34 -3.61
C SER A 42 5.88 -11.51 -2.28
N PHE A 43 6.18 -10.40 -1.60
CA PHE A 43 6.81 -10.44 -0.27
C PHE A 43 6.00 -11.30 0.72
N ILE A 44 4.69 -11.40 0.51
CA ILE A 44 3.78 -12.21 1.32
C ILE A 44 3.94 -13.70 1.01
N ASP A 45 4.03 -14.09 -0.27
CA ASP A 45 4.22 -15.49 -0.69
C ASP A 45 5.55 -16.06 -0.20
N ALA A 46 6.61 -15.24 -0.18
CA ALA A 46 7.91 -15.64 0.35
C ALA A 46 7.86 -15.99 1.85
N ILE A 47 6.98 -15.35 2.62
CA ILE A 47 6.81 -15.64 4.06
C ILE A 47 5.96 -16.91 4.26
N HIS A 48 4.96 -17.16 3.42
CA HIS A 48 4.15 -18.37 3.48
C HIS A 48 4.99 -19.62 3.18
N HIS A 49 5.84 -19.58 2.15
CA HIS A 49 6.76 -20.69 1.86
C HIS A 49 7.79 -20.95 2.96
N HIS A 50 8.11 -19.95 3.80
CA HIS A 50 9.04 -20.15 4.92
C HIS A 50 8.40 -20.83 6.13
N LYS A 51 7.07 -20.84 6.24
CA LYS A 51 6.35 -21.49 7.35
C LYS A 51 6.15 -22.99 7.16
N ASP A 52 6.23 -23.50 5.94
CA ASP A 52 6.06 -24.93 5.66
C ASP A 52 7.34 -25.75 5.95
N GLY A 53 8.45 -25.10 6.34
CA GLY A 53 9.78 -25.72 6.46
C GLY A 53 10.38 -25.80 7.86
N ALA A 54 9.69 -25.44 8.95
CA ALA A 54 10.28 -25.57 10.29
C ALA A 54 9.22 -25.62 11.41
N PHE A 55 8.79 -26.83 11.79
CA PHE A 55 8.78 -27.34 13.18
C PHE A 55 8.17 -28.76 13.18
N GLU A 56 8.98 -29.77 12.89
CA GLU A 56 8.71 -31.14 13.36
C GLU A 56 9.60 -31.39 14.57
N SER A 57 8.98 -31.63 15.74
CA SER A 57 9.25 -32.72 16.69
C SER A 57 8.86 -32.30 18.11
N GLY A 58 7.88 -33.02 18.65
CA GLY A 58 7.35 -32.89 20.00
C GLY A 58 6.13 -33.79 20.12
N ASP A 59 6.38 -35.09 19.98
CA ASP A 59 5.45 -36.20 20.20
C ASP A 59 4.81 -36.10 21.58
N ASP A 60 3.48 -36.20 21.62
CA ASP A 60 2.73 -36.73 22.76
C ASP A 60 1.34 -37.17 22.27
N THR A 61 1.25 -38.47 21.96
CA THR A 61 0.00 -39.20 21.73
C THR A 61 -0.90 -39.19 22.96
N ILE A 62 -2.06 -38.52 22.90
CA ILE A 62 -3.24 -38.90 23.70
C ILE A 62 -4.50 -38.90 22.82
N SER A 63 -5.17 -40.04 22.89
CA SER A 63 -6.37 -40.46 22.17
C SER A 63 -7.62 -39.62 22.48
N SER A 64 -8.30 -39.19 21.41
CA SER A 64 -9.76 -39.14 21.18
C SER A 64 -10.70 -38.84 22.37
N LYS A 65 -11.42 -37.70 22.28
CA LYS A 65 -12.90 -37.66 22.10
C LYS A 65 -13.47 -36.23 22.19
N ASN A 66 -14.32 -35.90 21.21
CA ASN A 66 -15.39 -34.90 21.22
C ASN A 66 -15.02 -33.43 21.50
N VAL A 67 -14.62 -32.71 20.44
CA VAL A 67 -14.80 -31.24 20.38
C VAL A 67 -15.93 -30.96 19.39
N PRO A 68 -16.98 -30.21 19.78
CA PRO A 68 -18.11 -29.95 18.91
C PRO A 68 -17.63 -29.17 17.69
N VAL A 69 -18.07 -29.63 16.51
CA VAL A 69 -17.91 -28.92 15.24
C VAL A 69 -18.61 -27.58 15.38
N PHE A 70 -17.88 -26.56 15.84
CA PHE A 70 -18.29 -25.19 15.63
C PHE A 70 -18.34 -25.00 14.13
N ASN A 71 -19.57 -24.88 13.62
CA ASN A 71 -19.88 -24.44 12.29
C ASN A 71 -19.26 -23.04 12.14
N ARG A 72 -17.96 -22.99 11.80
CA ARG A 72 -17.34 -21.83 11.20
C ARG A 72 -18.06 -21.67 9.88
N ASN A 73 -19.17 -20.95 9.89
CA ASN A 73 -19.66 -20.26 8.72
C ASN A 73 -18.41 -19.60 8.13
N LYS A 74 -17.89 -20.20 7.04
CA LYS A 74 -16.87 -19.61 6.20
C LYS A 74 -17.48 -18.29 5.75
N LYS A 75 -17.31 -17.21 6.52
CA LYS A 75 -17.28 -15.87 5.95
C LYS A 75 -16.27 -16.02 4.85
N GLN A 76 -16.73 -16.08 3.59
CA GLN A 76 -15.83 -16.14 2.46
C GLN A 76 -14.84 -15.01 2.69
N SER A 77 -13.56 -15.36 2.80
CA SER A 77 -12.52 -14.36 2.93
C SER A 77 -12.68 -13.44 1.73
N CYS A 78 -12.90 -12.15 1.99
CA CYS A 78 -13.04 -11.16 0.96
C CYS A 78 -11.74 -11.11 0.15
N ARG A 79 -11.84 -11.23 -1.17
CA ARG A 79 -10.75 -11.31 -2.15
C ARG A 79 -11.11 -10.48 -3.38
N MET A 80 -10.15 -10.25 -4.26
CA MET A 80 -10.40 -9.45 -5.46
C MET A 80 -11.52 -10.06 -6.31
N GLU A 81 -11.57 -11.39 -6.46
CA GLU A 81 -12.58 -12.05 -7.30
C GLU A 81 -14.03 -11.92 -6.81
N ASN A 82 -14.28 -11.73 -5.51
CA ASN A 82 -15.63 -11.76 -4.95
C ASN A 82 -16.09 -10.41 -4.36
N CYS A 83 -15.17 -9.58 -3.88
CA CYS A 83 -15.46 -8.32 -3.21
C CYS A 83 -15.18 -7.07 -4.07
N PHE A 84 -14.54 -7.24 -5.23
CA PHE A 84 -14.23 -6.15 -6.14
C PHE A 84 -15.02 -6.30 -7.44
N ASP A 85 -15.60 -5.21 -7.91
CA ASP A 85 -16.29 -5.15 -9.20
C ASP A 85 -15.34 -4.58 -10.26
N PHE A 86 -14.75 -5.49 -11.05
CA PHE A 86 -13.86 -5.14 -12.15
C PHE A 86 -14.56 -4.46 -13.31
N THR A 87 -15.89 -4.60 -13.44
CA THR A 87 -16.63 -4.07 -14.60
C THR A 87 -16.55 -2.55 -14.69
N LYS A 88 -16.41 -1.87 -13.54
CA LYS A 88 -16.24 -0.42 -13.45
C LYS A 88 -14.86 0.09 -13.85
N CYS A 89 -13.90 -0.80 -14.10
CA CYS A 89 -12.49 -0.45 -14.23
C CYS A 89 -11.89 -0.82 -15.59
N TYR A 90 -12.69 -1.32 -16.54
CA TYR A 90 -12.20 -1.79 -17.85
C TYR A 90 -11.88 -0.65 -18.83
N GLU A 91 -12.69 0.42 -18.84
CA GLU A 91 -12.52 1.53 -19.78
C GLU A 91 -11.47 2.53 -19.25
N ASP A 92 -11.81 3.20 -18.16
CA ASP A 92 -10.94 4.16 -17.50
C ASP A 92 -10.79 3.83 -16.01
N PHE A 93 -9.60 4.08 -15.46
CA PHE A 93 -9.34 3.96 -14.04
C PHE A 93 -9.55 5.31 -13.36
N LEU A 94 -10.80 5.62 -13.00
CA LEU A 94 -11.15 6.87 -12.33
C LEU A 94 -11.52 6.66 -10.86
N ILE A 95 -11.28 7.67 -10.05
CA ILE A 95 -11.46 7.69 -8.61
C ILE A 95 -12.42 8.83 -8.25
N TYR A 96 -13.53 8.47 -7.63
CA TYR A 96 -14.46 9.42 -7.04
C TYR A 96 -14.14 9.63 -5.57
N VAL A 97 -14.03 10.89 -5.16
CA VAL A 97 -13.88 11.28 -3.77
C VAL A 97 -15.21 11.81 -3.27
N TYR A 98 -15.74 11.25 -2.19
CA TYR A 98 -16.98 11.76 -1.60
C TYR A 98 -16.81 13.22 -1.16
N PRO A 99 -17.82 14.07 -1.38
CA PRO A 99 -17.78 15.44 -0.91
C PRO A 99 -17.67 15.47 0.62
N PRO A 100 -17.09 16.54 1.19
CA PRO A 100 -17.08 16.75 2.63
C PRO A 100 -18.49 16.66 3.20
N GLU A 101 -18.59 16.07 4.39
CA GLU A 101 -19.88 15.99 5.08
C GLU A 101 -20.44 17.38 5.38
N PRO A 102 -21.77 17.54 5.34
CA PRO A 102 -22.41 18.80 5.68
C PRO A 102 -22.15 19.18 7.15
N LEU A 103 -22.29 20.47 7.44
CA LEU A 103 -22.15 21.00 8.79
C LEU A 103 -23.06 20.24 9.77
N ASN A 104 -22.55 19.96 10.97
CA ASN A 104 -23.34 19.37 12.04
C ASN A 104 -24.39 20.37 12.57
N SER A 105 -25.23 19.94 13.51
CA SER A 105 -26.26 20.78 14.14
C SER A 105 -25.72 22.05 14.85
N LEU A 106 -24.40 22.12 15.07
CA LEU A 106 -23.70 23.26 15.67
C LEU A 106 -23.04 24.16 14.60
N GLY A 107 -23.26 23.90 13.31
CA GLY A 107 -22.67 24.67 12.21
C GLY A 107 -21.18 24.40 11.98
N ALA A 108 -20.63 23.31 12.52
CA ALA A 108 -19.23 22.95 12.34
C ALA A 108 -19.06 21.76 11.39
N ALA A 109 -18.07 21.85 10.49
CA ALA A 109 -17.67 20.73 9.65
C ALA A 109 -17.03 19.63 10.52
N PRO A 110 -17.16 18.35 10.14
CA PRO A 110 -16.45 17.29 10.82
C PRO A 110 -14.92 17.48 10.77
N PRO A 111 -14.20 17.05 11.81
CA PRO A 111 -12.75 17.17 11.84
C PRO A 111 -12.14 16.31 10.72
N ILE A 112 -11.16 16.87 10.03
CA ILE A 112 -10.34 16.19 9.03
C ILE A 112 -8.88 16.57 9.26
N SER A 113 -8.02 15.57 9.46
CA SER A 113 -6.61 15.77 9.73
C SER A 113 -5.88 16.33 8.51
N HIS A 114 -4.82 17.08 8.76
CA HIS A 114 -3.99 17.65 7.69
C HIS A 114 -3.39 16.56 6.77
N ASN A 115 -3.10 15.37 7.31
CA ASN A 115 -2.61 14.25 6.50
C ASN A 115 -3.69 13.67 5.59
N TYR A 116 -4.93 13.55 6.06
CA TYR A 116 -6.01 13.06 5.21
C TYR A 116 -6.35 14.06 4.11
N GLN A 117 -6.37 15.36 4.44
CA GLN A 117 -6.49 16.41 3.42
C GLN A 117 -5.46 16.26 2.31
N LYS A 118 -4.19 16.00 2.65
CA LYS A 118 -3.13 15.76 1.66
C LYS A 118 -3.43 14.55 0.75
N ILE A 119 -3.93 13.45 1.31
CA ILE A 119 -4.32 12.27 0.53
C ILE A 119 -5.44 12.63 -0.45
N LEU A 120 -6.50 13.30 0.03
CA LEU A 120 -7.61 13.72 -0.81
C LEU A 120 -7.13 14.69 -1.90
N SER A 121 -6.33 15.70 -1.56
CA SER A 121 -5.74 16.65 -2.51
C SER A 121 -4.92 15.95 -3.58
N ALA A 122 -4.03 15.02 -3.20
CA ALA A 122 -3.21 14.26 -4.15
C ALA A 122 -4.06 13.47 -5.15
N ILE A 123 -5.19 12.90 -4.70
CA ILE A 123 -6.13 12.18 -5.57
C ILE A 123 -6.85 13.16 -6.48
N THR A 124 -7.44 14.23 -5.93
CA THR A 124 -8.26 15.20 -6.69
C THR A 124 -7.47 15.99 -7.71
N GLU A 125 -6.17 16.24 -7.46
CA GLU A 125 -5.27 16.92 -8.39
C GLU A 125 -4.69 15.98 -9.47
N SER A 126 -4.90 14.67 -9.33
CA SER A 126 -4.40 13.68 -10.27
C SER A 126 -5.32 13.54 -11.49
N ARG A 127 -4.76 13.00 -12.58
CA ARG A 127 -5.51 12.61 -13.78
C ARG A 127 -6.56 11.51 -13.55
N TYR A 128 -6.53 10.86 -12.39
CA TYR A 128 -7.43 9.77 -12.05
C TYR A 128 -8.71 10.27 -11.39
N TYR A 129 -8.81 11.54 -11.01
CA TYR A 129 -10.00 12.06 -10.35
C TYR A 129 -11.18 12.22 -11.31
N THR A 130 -12.39 11.91 -10.81
CA THR A 130 -13.66 12.23 -11.46
C THR A 130 -14.65 12.80 -10.44
N SER A 131 -15.43 13.80 -10.86
CA SER A 131 -16.59 14.31 -10.10
C SER A 131 -17.87 13.49 -10.33
N ASP A 132 -17.88 12.64 -11.37
CA ASP A 132 -19.01 11.78 -11.73
C ASP A 132 -18.81 10.38 -11.14
N PRO A 133 -19.62 9.96 -10.15
CA PRO A 133 -19.50 8.65 -9.50
C PRO A 133 -19.87 7.50 -10.43
N THR A 134 -20.59 7.73 -11.53
CA THR A 134 -20.98 6.67 -12.47
C THR A 134 -19.81 6.17 -13.31
N LYS A 135 -18.80 7.01 -13.51
CA LYS A 135 -17.56 6.69 -14.24
C LYS A 135 -16.45 6.16 -13.33
N ALA A 136 -16.67 6.13 -12.03
CA ALA A 136 -15.63 5.83 -11.05
C ALA A 136 -15.42 4.31 -10.92
N CYS A 137 -14.16 3.90 -11.09
CA CYS A 137 -13.69 2.56 -10.75
C CYS A 137 -13.55 2.41 -9.23
N LEU A 138 -12.97 3.41 -8.55
CA LEU A 138 -12.75 3.41 -7.10
C LEU A 138 -13.45 4.58 -6.40
N PHE A 139 -13.78 4.35 -5.13
CA PHE A 139 -14.41 5.33 -4.26
C PHE A 139 -13.54 5.57 -3.02
N VAL A 140 -13.32 6.84 -2.68
CA VAL A 140 -12.55 7.26 -1.50
C VAL A 140 -13.44 8.14 -0.63
N LEU A 141 -13.48 7.82 0.66
CA LEU A 141 -14.31 8.54 1.63
C LEU A 141 -13.86 10.01 1.77
N GLY A 142 -14.82 10.88 2.06
CA GLY A 142 -14.54 12.23 2.59
C GLY A 142 -14.40 12.24 4.11
N ILE A 143 -14.52 11.07 4.75
CA ILE A 143 -14.51 10.88 6.21
C ILE A 143 -13.10 10.42 6.61
N ASP A 144 -12.46 11.19 7.50
CA ASP A 144 -11.13 10.83 7.98
C ASP A 144 -11.17 9.55 8.83
N THR A 145 -10.41 8.56 8.41
CA THR A 145 -10.26 7.26 9.06
C THR A 145 -8.79 6.92 9.36
N LEU A 146 -7.87 7.88 9.17
CA LEU A 146 -6.44 7.67 9.35
C LEU A 146 -6.06 7.33 10.78
N ASP A 147 -6.78 7.90 11.75
CA ASP A 147 -6.54 7.69 13.17
C ASP A 147 -7.77 7.10 13.85
N ARG A 148 -7.62 5.84 14.30
CA ARG A 148 -8.67 5.11 15.02
C ARG A 148 -8.36 4.98 16.51
N ASP A 149 -7.41 5.76 17.03
CA ASP A 149 -7.20 5.93 18.46
C ASP A 149 -8.27 6.85 19.05
N SER A 150 -9.10 6.34 19.96
CA SER A 150 -10.19 7.12 20.59
C SER A 150 -9.72 8.34 21.40
N LEU A 151 -8.44 8.40 21.75
CA LEU A 151 -7.81 9.50 22.49
C LEU A 151 -7.22 10.57 21.55
N SER A 152 -7.15 10.32 20.25
CA SER A 152 -6.61 11.27 19.29
C SER A 152 -7.59 12.41 19.01
N GLU A 153 -7.05 13.61 18.82
CA GLU A 153 -7.82 14.77 18.37
C GLU A 153 -8.37 14.58 16.94
N ASP A 154 -7.69 13.75 16.14
CA ASP A 154 -8.08 13.40 14.76
C ASP A 154 -9.12 12.26 14.73
N TYR A 155 -9.58 11.75 15.88
CA TYR A 155 -10.51 10.62 15.95
C TYR A 155 -11.93 11.01 15.52
N VAL A 156 -12.33 10.51 14.35
CA VAL A 156 -13.71 10.68 13.87
C VAL A 156 -14.66 9.68 14.53
N ARG A 157 -15.73 10.21 15.15
CA ARG A 157 -16.79 9.42 15.81
C ARG A 157 -17.95 9.11 14.88
N ASN A 158 -18.71 8.05 15.21
CA ASN A 158 -19.94 7.66 14.52
C ASN A 158 -19.75 7.35 13.02
N VAL A 159 -18.58 6.82 12.64
CA VAL A 159 -18.29 6.41 11.26
C VAL A 159 -19.37 5.46 10.70
N PRO A 160 -19.87 4.43 11.43
CA PRO A 160 -20.92 3.55 10.90
C PRO A 160 -22.17 4.31 10.43
N GLN A 161 -22.67 5.26 11.23
CA GLN A 161 -23.86 6.04 10.90
C GLN A 161 -23.62 6.99 9.73
N ARG A 162 -22.38 7.45 9.54
CA ARG A 162 -22.00 8.31 8.42
C ARG A 162 -21.89 7.52 7.12
N LEU A 163 -21.30 6.33 7.16
CA LEU A 163 -21.21 5.43 5.99
C LEU A 163 -22.60 5.06 5.45
N GLN A 164 -23.57 4.82 6.33
CA GLN A 164 -24.96 4.53 5.94
C GLN A 164 -25.64 5.66 5.15
N ARG A 165 -25.17 6.91 5.27
CA ARG A 165 -25.69 8.07 4.55
C ARG A 165 -25.06 8.25 3.17
N LEU A 166 -23.98 7.53 2.88
CA LEU A 166 -23.28 7.65 1.62
C LEU A 166 -24.05 6.89 0.52
N PRO A 167 -24.49 7.57 -0.55
CA PRO A 167 -25.37 6.97 -1.56
C PRO A 167 -24.74 5.79 -2.31
N TYR A 168 -23.41 5.79 -2.45
CA TYR A 168 -22.69 4.78 -3.23
C TYR A 168 -21.90 3.77 -2.38
N TRP A 169 -22.06 3.74 -1.05
CA TRP A 169 -21.21 2.94 -0.16
C TRP A 169 -21.18 1.46 -0.54
N ASN A 170 -22.32 0.89 -0.98
CA ASN A 170 -22.45 -0.47 -1.49
C ASN A 170 -21.66 -1.52 -0.69
N ASN A 171 -21.83 -1.51 0.63
CA ASN A 171 -21.12 -2.39 1.55
C ASN A 171 -19.58 -2.37 1.42
N GLY A 172 -19.00 -1.24 0.99
CA GLY A 172 -17.56 -1.08 0.79
C GLY A 172 -17.02 -1.58 -0.56
N ARG A 173 -17.84 -2.14 -1.45
CA ARG A 173 -17.37 -2.62 -2.77
C ARG A 173 -16.71 -1.50 -3.56
N ASN A 174 -15.50 -1.74 -4.07
CA ASN A 174 -14.66 -0.75 -4.77
C ASN A 174 -14.26 0.48 -3.94
N HIS A 175 -14.43 0.45 -2.61
CA HIS A 175 -13.99 1.54 -1.74
C HIS A 175 -12.57 1.29 -1.23
N VAL A 176 -11.82 2.37 -1.04
CA VAL A 176 -10.50 2.34 -0.37
C VAL A 176 -10.59 3.13 0.93
N ILE A 177 -10.25 2.47 2.03
CA ILE A 177 -10.16 3.08 3.36
C ILE A 177 -8.70 3.19 3.76
N PHE A 178 -8.30 4.38 4.23
CA PHE A 178 -6.94 4.64 4.67
C PHE A 178 -6.86 4.60 6.19
N ASN A 179 -5.84 3.91 6.73
CA ASN A 179 -5.57 3.90 8.15
C ASN A 179 -4.05 3.95 8.41
N LEU A 180 -3.59 4.93 9.18
CA LEU A 180 -2.18 5.08 9.55
C LEU A 180 -1.92 4.74 11.02
N TYR A 181 -2.89 4.96 11.90
CA TYR A 181 -2.76 4.86 13.34
C TYR A 181 -3.85 3.95 13.92
N SER A 182 -3.44 2.76 14.36
CA SER A 182 -4.35 1.72 14.89
C SER A 182 -4.43 1.72 16.43
N GLY A 183 -4.39 2.90 17.05
CA GLY A 183 -4.42 3.05 18.51
C GLY A 183 -3.06 3.28 19.18
N THR A 184 -3.14 3.56 20.48
CA THR A 184 -2.00 3.76 21.38
C THR A 184 -2.05 2.75 22.51
N TRP A 185 -0.88 2.40 23.06
CA TRP A 185 -0.77 1.51 24.21
C TRP A 185 -1.64 2.01 25.39
N PRO A 186 -2.32 1.11 26.12
CA PRO A 186 -2.35 -0.35 25.94
C PRO A 186 -3.37 -0.84 24.89
N ASP A 187 -4.26 0.04 24.44
CA ASP A 187 -5.46 -0.29 23.67
C ASP A 187 -5.26 -0.20 22.15
N TYR A 188 -4.37 -1.04 21.62
CA TYR A 188 -4.19 -1.13 20.17
C TYR A 188 -5.39 -1.82 19.51
N ALA A 189 -6.06 -1.11 18.61
CA ALA A 189 -7.09 -1.65 17.74
C ALA A 189 -6.45 -2.22 16.47
N GLU A 190 -5.55 -3.19 16.61
CA GLU A 190 -4.88 -3.80 15.45
C GLU A 190 -5.88 -4.50 14.53
N ASN A 191 -6.86 -5.18 15.13
CA ASN A 191 -7.75 -6.09 14.44
C ASN A 191 -9.05 -5.46 13.93
N SER A 192 -9.31 -4.19 14.23
CA SER A 192 -10.55 -3.52 13.80
C SER A 192 -10.35 -2.00 13.72
N LEU A 193 -11.04 -1.37 12.76
CA LEU A 193 -11.07 0.11 12.67
C LEU A 193 -12.14 0.72 13.60
N GLY A 194 -12.77 -0.09 14.45
CA GLY A 194 -13.93 0.33 15.26
C GLY A 194 -15.23 0.46 14.47
N PHE A 195 -15.28 -0.03 13.23
CA PHE A 195 -16.49 -0.15 12.41
C PHE A 195 -16.33 -1.27 11.36
N ASP A 196 -17.45 -1.70 10.77
CA ASP A 196 -17.43 -2.70 9.69
C ASP A 196 -17.10 -2.04 8.36
N THR A 197 -16.01 -2.48 7.72
CA THR A 197 -15.55 -2.00 6.43
C THR A 197 -16.21 -2.72 5.25
N GLY A 198 -16.95 -3.79 5.51
CA GLY A 198 -17.53 -4.64 4.49
C GLY A 198 -16.46 -5.15 3.51
N GLU A 199 -16.66 -4.83 2.24
CA GLU A 199 -15.85 -5.24 1.10
C GLU A 199 -14.78 -4.20 0.71
N ALA A 200 -14.57 -3.15 1.51
CA ALA A 200 -13.59 -2.12 1.19
C ALA A 200 -12.15 -2.63 1.25
N ILE A 201 -11.31 -2.16 0.33
CA ILE A 201 -9.85 -2.32 0.34
C ILE A 201 -9.28 -1.49 1.50
N LEU A 202 -8.42 -2.10 2.33
CA LEU A 202 -7.75 -1.40 3.41
C LEU A 202 -6.33 -1.01 2.99
N ALA A 203 -6.10 0.29 2.81
CA ALA A 203 -4.79 0.89 2.68
C ALA A 203 -4.27 1.26 4.08
N LYS A 204 -3.54 0.34 4.72
CA LYS A 204 -3.18 0.43 6.14
C LYS A 204 -1.68 0.38 6.39
N ALA A 205 -1.21 1.27 7.25
CA ALA A 205 0.14 1.19 7.82
C ALA A 205 0.17 0.19 8.98
N SER A 206 1.29 -0.52 9.13
CA SER A 206 1.48 -1.53 10.19
C SER A 206 0.43 -2.65 10.14
N MET A 207 0.08 -3.10 8.94
CA MET A 207 -0.83 -4.24 8.75
C MET A 207 -0.15 -5.53 9.24
N SER A 208 -0.86 -6.32 10.04
CA SER A 208 -0.39 -7.65 10.43
C SER A 208 -0.44 -8.61 9.24
N VAL A 209 0.61 -9.43 9.07
CA VAL A 209 0.65 -10.51 8.07
C VAL A 209 -0.43 -11.57 8.29
N GLN A 210 -1.01 -11.67 9.49
CA GLN A 210 -2.12 -12.57 9.77
C GLN A 210 -3.47 -11.99 9.32
N GLN A 211 -3.54 -10.68 9.04
CA GLN A 211 -4.78 -9.97 8.79
C GLN A 211 -4.89 -9.36 7.40
N ILE A 212 -3.76 -9.00 6.80
CA ILE A 212 -3.74 -8.49 5.43
C ILE A 212 -4.39 -9.52 4.51
N ARG A 213 -5.37 -9.09 3.70
CA ARG A 213 -5.93 -9.92 2.63
C ARG A 213 -4.96 -9.87 1.44
N PRO A 214 -4.30 -10.98 1.09
CA PRO A 214 -3.36 -11.00 -0.04
C PRO A 214 -4.05 -10.55 -1.32
N ASP A 215 -3.32 -9.80 -2.14
CA ASP A 215 -3.77 -9.23 -3.42
C ASP A 215 -5.01 -8.32 -3.36
N PHE A 216 -5.48 -7.98 -2.16
CA PHE A 216 -6.67 -7.16 -1.95
C PHE A 216 -6.38 -5.92 -1.11
N ASP A 217 -5.72 -6.08 0.03
CA ASP A 217 -5.34 -4.97 0.91
C ASP A 217 -3.98 -4.37 0.51
N ILE A 218 -3.79 -3.09 0.84
CA ILE A 218 -2.60 -2.34 0.45
C ILE A 218 -1.81 -1.98 1.71
N SER A 219 -0.57 -2.46 1.80
CA SER A 219 0.36 -2.01 2.84
C SER A 219 0.97 -0.67 2.43
N ILE A 220 0.74 0.37 3.23
CA ILE A 220 1.29 1.72 2.98
C ILE A 220 2.28 2.10 4.09
N PRO A 221 3.32 2.92 3.76
CA PRO A 221 4.23 3.42 4.78
C PRO A 221 3.52 4.36 5.74
N LEU A 222 4.02 4.46 6.97
CA LEU A 222 3.51 5.43 7.91
C LEU A 222 4.03 6.83 7.58
N PHE A 223 3.12 7.76 7.29
CA PHE A 223 3.45 9.17 7.12
C PHE A 223 3.30 9.96 8.41
N HIS A 224 4.35 10.68 8.79
CA HIS A 224 4.30 11.64 9.89
C HIS A 224 3.36 12.81 9.56
N LYS A 225 2.78 13.49 10.56
CA LYS A 225 1.87 14.64 10.35
C LYS A 225 2.51 15.79 9.55
N GLN A 226 3.83 15.93 9.65
CA GLN A 226 4.61 16.96 8.98
C GLN A 226 5.10 16.54 7.58
N HIS A 227 4.72 15.35 7.08
CA HIS A 227 5.16 14.90 5.76
C HIS A 227 4.62 15.84 4.67
N PRO A 228 5.46 16.43 3.80
CA PRO A 228 4.99 17.36 2.78
C PRO A 228 4.11 16.65 1.74
N LEU A 229 3.16 17.36 1.15
CA LEU A 229 2.30 16.84 0.07
C LEU A 229 3.12 16.53 -1.19
N ARG A 230 4.01 17.45 -1.56
CA ARG A 230 4.94 17.32 -2.69
C ARG A 230 6.36 17.48 -2.17
N ALA A 231 7.24 16.57 -2.56
CA ALA A 231 8.66 16.68 -2.25
C ALA A 231 9.31 17.66 -3.22
N GLY A 232 9.78 18.82 -2.72
CA GLY A 232 10.64 19.76 -3.45
C GLY A 232 10.17 20.12 -4.86
N ASN A 233 11.13 20.49 -5.73
CA ASN A 233 10.86 20.69 -7.15
C ASN A 233 10.30 19.40 -7.77
N THR A 234 9.39 19.52 -8.75
CA THR A 234 8.91 18.40 -9.56
C THR A 234 10.09 17.52 -9.94
N GLY A 235 10.14 16.28 -9.45
CA GLY A 235 11.23 15.38 -9.77
C GLY A 235 11.36 15.24 -11.29
N PHE A 236 12.59 15.22 -11.81
CA PHE A 236 12.88 15.10 -13.25
C PHE A 236 12.53 13.72 -13.84
N VAL A 237 11.63 12.96 -13.20
CA VAL A 237 11.28 11.60 -13.59
C VAL A 237 10.38 11.66 -14.82
N THR A 238 11.02 11.66 -16.00
CA THR A 238 10.38 11.63 -17.32
C THR A 238 9.95 10.23 -17.75
N SER A 239 10.38 9.18 -17.03
CA SER A 239 10.01 7.78 -17.29
C SER A 239 10.03 6.96 -15.99
N ASN A 240 9.26 5.86 -15.96
CA ASN A 240 9.12 4.99 -14.80
C ASN A 240 10.42 4.22 -14.55
N ASN A 241 11.29 4.77 -13.70
CA ASN A 241 12.61 4.22 -13.40
C ASN A 241 12.49 3.18 -12.29
N PHE A 242 11.77 2.08 -12.56
CA PHE A 242 11.63 0.96 -11.63
C PHE A 242 12.71 -0.10 -11.88
N PRO A 243 13.39 -0.60 -10.83
CA PRO A 243 13.32 -0.14 -9.44
C PRO A 243 14.12 1.15 -9.24
N ALA A 244 13.56 2.09 -8.46
CA ALA A 244 14.22 3.36 -8.18
C ALA A 244 15.44 3.14 -7.27
N ASP A 245 16.59 3.68 -7.66
CA ASP A 245 17.81 3.64 -6.84
C ASP A 245 17.64 4.57 -5.63
N LYS A 246 17.16 4.00 -4.52
CA LYS A 246 16.91 4.70 -3.26
C LYS A 246 17.84 4.16 -2.19
N THR A 247 18.45 5.08 -1.42
CA THR A 247 19.31 4.76 -0.27
C THR A 247 18.61 3.88 0.77
N TYR A 248 17.28 4.01 0.90
CA TYR A 248 16.48 3.18 1.79
C TYR A 248 15.41 2.45 0.96
N LEU A 249 15.52 1.12 0.93
CA LEU A 249 14.57 0.24 0.25
C LEU A 249 13.28 0.03 1.07
N LEU A 250 13.37 0.07 2.40
CA LEU A 250 12.27 -0.16 3.33
C LEU A 250 12.46 0.67 4.59
N ALA A 251 11.37 1.23 5.14
CA ALA A 251 11.35 1.85 6.46
C ALA A 251 10.37 1.10 7.36
N PHE A 252 10.80 0.80 8.59
CA PHE A 252 9.99 0.09 9.58
C PHE A 252 9.68 1.01 10.78
N LYS A 253 8.46 0.90 11.31
CA LYS A 253 8.08 1.50 12.59
C LYS A 253 8.04 0.41 13.66
N GLY A 254 8.99 0.46 14.59
CA GLY A 254 8.94 -0.30 15.84
C GLY A 254 8.71 0.63 17.02
N LYS A 255 7.90 0.22 18.01
CA LYS A 255 7.87 0.87 19.32
C LYS A 255 8.76 0.08 20.28
N ARG A 256 9.74 0.75 20.89
CA ARG A 256 10.61 0.17 21.92
C ARG A 256 9.82 0.11 23.22
N TYR A 257 9.52 -1.09 23.72
CA TYR A 257 8.99 -1.26 25.07
C TYR A 257 10.10 -0.95 26.07
N ALA A 258 10.13 0.29 26.58
CA ALA A 258 10.90 0.57 27.78
C ALA A 258 10.16 -0.09 28.94
N LYS A 259 10.65 -1.26 29.38
CA LYS A 259 10.25 -1.87 30.64
C LYS A 259 10.56 -0.84 31.72
N VAL A 260 9.54 -0.14 32.23
CA VAL A 260 9.71 0.71 33.42
C VAL A 260 10.04 -0.26 34.54
N LEU A 261 11.34 -0.42 34.82
CA LEU A 261 11.81 -1.04 36.05
C LEU A 261 11.22 -0.21 37.18
N GLY A 262 10.26 -0.82 37.89
CA GLY A 262 9.52 -0.19 38.96
C GLY A 262 10.47 0.48 39.94
N ASN A 263 10.38 1.81 40.04
CA ASN A 263 11.12 2.48 41.08
C ASN A 263 10.35 2.30 42.39
N LYS A 264 11.08 1.75 43.36
CA LYS A 264 10.60 1.29 44.65
C LYS A 264 9.89 2.41 45.41
N ARG A 265 8.89 1.98 46.18
CA ARG A 265 8.21 2.71 47.27
C ARG A 265 9.16 3.67 47.98
N LYS A 266 8.72 4.90 48.23
CA LYS A 266 9.13 5.65 49.41
C LYS A 266 7.89 5.91 50.25
N GLN A 267 7.96 5.37 51.47
CA GLN A 267 7.15 5.75 52.63
C GLN A 267 7.29 7.25 52.90
#